data_AF-A0A1E3QR27-F1
#
_entry.id   AF-A0A1E3QR27-F1
#
_cell.length_a   1.000
_cell.length_b   1.000
_cell.length_c   1.000
_cell.angle_alpha   90.00
_cell.angle_beta   90.00
_cell.angle_gamma   90.00
#
_symmetry.space_group_name_H-M   'P 1'
#
loop_
_entity.id
_entity.type
_entity.pdbx_description
1 polymer ?
#
loop_
_entity_poly.entity_id
_entity_poly.type
_entity_poly.pdbx_seq_one_letter_code
_entity_poly.pdbx_strand_id
1 'polypeptide(L)'
;NEASATALTGGKFNETHANRVLKGPELAGILKGENAKDLVDNFEFVYVAGHKNRELTMFHPESKTLFEADFLFNIKSKSELYGKVNPTKGLGFFARYLQPYSAVGKWLSGRLLSSAEQGNRDAISAIASWDFERIVMCHGEVIEGKNESRLAFDSVYGHFYK
;
A
#
# COMPACT_ATOMS: atom_id res chain seq x y z
N ASN A 1 -26.64 16.97 -14.12
CA ASN A 1 -26.68 16.31 -12.81
C ASN A 1 -25.26 15.95 -12.41
N GLU A 2 -24.50 16.94 -11.94
CA GLU A 2 -23.24 16.66 -11.26
C GLU A 2 -23.60 16.19 -9.86
N ALA A 3 -23.37 14.91 -9.57
CA ALA A 3 -23.43 14.42 -8.21
C ALA A 3 -22.35 15.19 -7.43
N SER A 4 -22.78 16.10 -6.56
CA SER A 4 -21.94 16.72 -5.55
C SER A 4 -21.45 15.60 -4.64
N ALA A 5 -20.31 15.00 -4.95
CA ALA A 5 -19.67 14.03 -4.09
C ALA A 5 -19.31 14.74 -2.78
N THR A 6 -20.12 14.52 -1.75
CA THR A 6 -19.78 14.96 -0.40
C THR A 6 -18.46 14.31 -0.05
N ALA A 7 -17.41 15.11 0.19
CA ALA A 7 -16.11 14.58 0.56
C ALA A 7 -16.28 13.58 1.71
N LEU A 8 -15.63 12.42 1.63
CA LEU A 8 -15.51 11.50 2.76
C LEU A 8 -15.00 12.33 3.95
N THR A 9 -15.86 12.64 4.91
CA THR A 9 -15.47 13.34 6.15
C THR A 9 -14.81 12.35 7.12
N GLY A 10 -13.95 11.47 6.57
CA GLY A 10 -13.59 10.15 7.09
C GLY A 10 -13.20 10.13 8.56
N GLY A 11 -13.53 9.02 9.24
CA GLY A 11 -13.04 8.79 10.59
C GLY A 11 -11.52 8.63 10.60
N LYS A 12 -10.92 9.03 11.72
CA LYS A 12 -9.48 8.98 11.91
C LYS A 12 -9.04 7.58 12.36
N PHE A 13 -8.14 6.97 11.59
CA PHE A 13 -7.38 5.81 12.07
C PHE A 13 -6.45 6.25 13.21
N ASN A 14 -6.36 5.42 14.24
CA ASN A 14 -5.54 5.69 15.42
C ASN A 14 -4.93 4.36 15.91
N GLU A 15 -4.14 4.41 16.98
CA GLU A 15 -3.38 3.26 17.48
C GLU A 15 -4.24 2.03 17.82
N THR A 16 -5.52 2.20 18.19
CA THR A 16 -6.43 1.06 18.45
C THR A 16 -6.83 0.29 17.20
N HIS A 17 -6.58 0.86 16.03
CA HIS A 17 -6.86 0.27 14.71
C HIS A 17 -5.58 -0.27 14.05
N ALA A 18 -4.42 -0.10 14.68
CA ALA A 18 -3.14 -0.36 14.05
C ALA A 18 -2.87 -1.86 13.84
N ASN A 19 -2.08 -2.14 12.80
CA ASN A 19 -1.32 -3.36 12.60
C ASN A 19 -2.13 -4.66 12.53
N ARG A 20 -3.41 -4.55 12.14
CA ARG A 20 -4.32 -5.68 11.94
C ARG A 20 -5.26 -5.41 10.78
N VAL A 21 -5.84 -6.48 10.24
CA VAL A 21 -6.89 -6.37 9.21
C VAL A 21 -8.15 -5.79 9.84
N LEU A 22 -8.68 -4.74 9.22
CA LEU A 22 -9.96 -4.09 9.56
C LEU A 22 -10.93 -4.31 8.41
N LYS A 23 -12.13 -4.82 8.72
CA LYS A 23 -13.18 -5.08 7.74
C LYS A 23 -14.56 -5.12 8.36
N GLY A 24 -15.59 -5.01 7.53
CA GLY A 24 -16.99 -5.14 7.95
C GLY A 24 -17.32 -4.21 9.13
N PRO A 25 -17.90 -4.71 10.25
CA PRO A 25 -18.34 -3.87 11.36
C PRO A 25 -17.23 -3.01 11.98
N GLU A 26 -15.99 -3.51 12.05
CA GLU A 26 -14.87 -2.75 12.61
C GLU A 26 -14.53 -1.54 11.74
N LEU A 27 -14.54 -1.74 10.42
CA LEU A 27 -14.29 -0.67 9.46
C LEU A 27 -15.48 0.30 9.40
N ALA A 28 -16.72 -0.19 9.53
CA ALA A 28 -17.93 0.62 9.59
C ALA A 28 -17.98 1.55 10.80
N GLY A 29 -17.37 1.14 11.93
CA GLY A 29 -17.21 1.99 13.10
C GLY A 29 -16.25 3.17 12.88
N ILE A 30 -15.36 3.07 11.89
CA ILE A 30 -14.32 4.06 11.58
C ILE A 30 -14.78 4.95 10.42
N LEU A 31 -15.09 4.36 9.27
CA LEU A 31 -15.42 5.12 8.06
C LEU A 31 -16.82 5.75 8.18
N LYS A 32 -16.91 7.03 7.81
CA LYS A 32 -18.15 7.81 7.84
C LYS A 32 -18.30 8.58 6.53
N GLY A 33 -19.53 8.77 6.08
CA GLY A 33 -19.86 9.52 4.88
C GLY A 33 -20.60 8.69 3.83
N GLU A 34 -21.00 9.36 2.76
CA GLU A 34 -21.88 8.84 1.70
C GLU A 34 -21.33 7.56 1.03
N ASN A 35 -20.01 7.49 0.83
CA ASN A 35 -19.35 6.34 0.18
C ASN A 35 -18.71 5.35 1.18
N ALA A 36 -18.92 5.53 2.49
CA ALA A 36 -18.29 4.67 3.49
C ALA A 36 -18.78 3.22 3.37
N LYS A 37 -20.06 3.02 3.01
CA LYS A 37 -20.64 1.69 2.84
C LYS A 37 -19.93 0.88 1.76
N ASP A 38 -19.66 1.49 0.60
CA ASP A 38 -18.98 0.80 -0.51
C ASP A 38 -17.55 0.40 -0.15
N LEU A 39 -16.86 1.22 0.64
CA LEU A 39 -15.54 0.86 1.16
C LEU A 39 -15.62 -0.26 2.20
N VAL A 40 -16.60 -0.22 3.09
CA VAL A 40 -16.79 -1.23 4.14
C VAL A 40 -17.11 -2.60 3.56
N ASP A 41 -17.95 -2.63 2.53
CA ASP A 41 -18.47 -3.87 1.96
C ASP A 41 -17.45 -4.56 1.04
N ASN A 42 -16.59 -3.79 0.38
CA ASN A 42 -15.71 -4.32 -0.68
C ASN A 42 -14.22 -4.33 -0.32
N PHE A 43 -13.78 -3.63 0.73
CA PHE A 43 -12.36 -3.50 1.05
C PHE A 43 -12.01 -3.95 2.47
N GLU A 44 -10.80 -4.50 2.60
CA GLU A 44 -10.12 -4.70 3.86
C GLU A 44 -8.99 -3.68 4.01
N PHE A 45 -8.70 -3.22 5.23
CA PHE A 45 -7.70 -2.19 5.48
C PHE A 45 -6.66 -2.67 6.49
N VAL A 46 -5.41 -2.22 6.36
CA VAL A 46 -4.40 -2.31 7.42
C VAL A 46 -3.78 -0.94 7.63
N TYR A 47 -3.89 -0.42 8.85
CA TYR A 47 -3.23 0.82 9.27
C TYR A 47 -1.85 0.50 9.86
N VAL A 48 -0.78 0.84 9.14
CA VAL A 48 0.61 0.58 9.53
C VAL A 48 1.14 1.75 10.36
N ALA A 49 0.78 1.78 11.64
CA ALA A 49 1.03 2.94 12.50
C ALA A 49 2.53 3.26 12.68
N GLY A 50 3.41 2.25 12.65
CA GLY A 50 4.85 2.44 12.78
C GLY A 50 5.58 2.82 11.48
N HIS A 51 4.88 2.89 10.35
CA HIS A 51 5.46 3.48 9.14
C HIS A 51 5.62 4.99 9.34
N LYS A 52 6.70 5.60 8.83
CA LYS A 52 6.94 7.05 8.98
C LYS A 52 5.79 7.93 8.49
N ASN A 53 5.11 7.50 7.44
CA ASN A 53 3.95 8.18 6.88
C ASN A 53 2.61 7.77 7.51
N ARG A 54 2.61 6.84 8.48
CA ARG A 54 1.40 6.22 9.04
C ARG A 54 0.48 5.66 7.94
N GLU A 55 1.03 4.72 7.17
CA GLU A 55 0.42 4.19 5.94
C GLU A 55 -0.93 3.51 6.20
N LEU A 56 -1.83 3.64 5.25
CA LEU A 56 -3.10 2.93 5.23
C LEU A 56 -3.19 2.14 3.93
N THR A 57 -3.02 0.83 4.01
CA THR A 57 -3.15 -0.05 2.86
C THR A 57 -4.58 -0.58 2.76
N MET A 58 -5.02 -0.81 1.53
CA MET A 58 -6.36 -1.31 1.22
C MET A 58 -6.25 -2.53 0.33
N PHE A 59 -7.08 -3.53 0.58
CA PHE A 59 -7.17 -4.72 -0.25
C PHE A 59 -8.59 -4.89 -0.76
N HIS A 60 -8.73 -5.03 -2.07
CA HIS A 60 -10.00 -5.38 -2.71
C HIS A 60 -10.01 -6.89 -3.00
N PRO A 61 -10.75 -7.71 -2.23
CA PRO A 61 -10.68 -9.16 -2.35
C PRO A 61 -11.16 -9.70 -3.71
N GLU A 62 -12.19 -9.10 -4.29
CA GLU A 62 -12.78 -9.56 -5.56
C GLU A 62 -11.78 -9.45 -6.71
N SER A 63 -11.10 -8.31 -6.85
CA SER A 63 -10.07 -8.10 -7.88
C SER A 63 -8.67 -8.49 -7.42
N LYS A 64 -8.51 -9.03 -6.22
CA LYS A 64 -7.23 -9.39 -5.59
C LYS A 64 -6.18 -8.28 -5.70
N THR A 65 -6.60 -7.04 -5.50
CA THR A 65 -5.75 -5.87 -5.70
C THR A 65 -5.38 -5.25 -4.36
N LEU A 66 -4.08 -5.19 -4.08
CA LEU A 66 -3.51 -4.42 -3.00
C LEU A 66 -3.28 -2.99 -3.49
N PHE A 67 -3.93 -2.03 -2.85
CA PHE A 67 -3.67 -0.61 -3.00
C PHE A 67 -2.83 -0.16 -1.81
N GLU A 68 -1.71 0.46 -2.11
CA GLU A 68 -0.81 1.04 -1.13
C GLU A 68 -0.33 2.41 -1.63
N ALA A 69 0.06 3.30 -0.71
CA ALA A 69 0.49 4.63 -1.10
C ALA A 69 2.00 4.66 -1.38
N ASP A 70 2.81 4.96 -0.36
CA ASP A 70 4.27 5.06 -0.45
C ASP A 70 4.96 3.88 0.27
N PHE A 71 4.30 2.72 0.23
CA PHE A 71 4.76 1.52 0.93
C PHE A 71 5.71 0.71 0.05
N LEU A 72 5.37 0.48 -1.22
CA LEU A 72 6.28 -0.01 -2.24
C LEU A 72 6.43 1.01 -3.36
N PHE A 73 7.56 0.92 -4.06
CA PHE A 73 7.85 1.74 -5.24
C PHE A 73 8.14 0.79 -6.39
N ASN A 74 7.78 1.19 -7.61
CA ASN A 74 8.10 0.44 -8.84
C ASN A 74 8.37 1.40 -10.00
N ILE A 75 9.27 2.36 -9.77
CA ILE A 75 9.57 3.39 -10.76
C ILE A 75 10.31 2.77 -11.94
N LYS A 76 9.69 2.87 -13.11
CA LYS A 76 10.24 2.42 -14.39
C LYS A 76 10.46 3.60 -15.33
N SER A 77 11.34 3.39 -16.31
CA SER A 77 11.69 4.41 -17.30
C SER A 77 10.53 4.78 -18.24
N LYS A 78 9.64 3.83 -18.50
CA LYS A 78 8.36 4.00 -19.17
C LYS A 78 7.30 3.60 -18.16
N SER A 79 6.30 4.46 -17.99
CA SER A 79 5.26 4.23 -17.02
C SER A 79 4.01 5.00 -17.41
N GLU A 80 2.85 4.35 -17.28
CA GLU A 80 1.55 4.94 -17.57
C GLU A 80 1.26 6.13 -16.64
N LEU A 81 1.72 6.04 -15.39
CA LEU A 81 1.58 7.10 -14.37
C LEU A 81 2.24 8.42 -14.79
N TYR A 82 3.37 8.38 -15.49
CA TYR A 82 4.14 9.57 -15.88
C TYR A 82 3.92 9.97 -17.35
N GLY A 83 3.03 9.26 -18.06
CA GLY A 83 2.74 9.50 -19.46
C GLY A 83 3.99 9.47 -20.35
N LYS A 84 4.32 10.62 -20.96
CA LYS A 84 5.50 10.75 -21.85
C LYS A 84 6.79 11.10 -21.10
N VAL A 85 6.70 11.42 -19.81
CA VAL A 85 7.87 11.81 -19.01
C VAL A 85 8.59 10.55 -18.54
N ASN A 86 9.91 10.51 -18.72
CA ASN A 86 10.74 9.46 -18.16
C ASN A 86 11.25 9.91 -16.79
N PRO A 87 10.74 9.35 -15.67
CA PRO A 87 11.11 9.78 -14.32
C PRO A 87 12.55 9.37 -13.96
N THR A 88 13.21 8.58 -14.79
CA THR A 88 14.55 8.00 -14.56
C THR A 88 15.67 8.66 -15.37
N LYS A 89 15.42 9.81 -16.00
CA LYS A 89 16.40 10.59 -16.78
C LYS A 89 16.72 11.93 -16.13
N GLY A 90 17.86 12.52 -16.50
CA GLY A 90 18.29 13.83 -15.99
C GLY A 90 18.45 13.82 -14.47
N LEU A 91 17.84 14.81 -13.79
CA LEU A 91 17.84 14.91 -12.33
C LEU A 91 17.14 13.71 -11.65
N GLY A 92 16.23 13.02 -12.36
CA GLY A 92 15.54 11.83 -11.88
C GLY A 92 16.33 10.53 -12.03
N PHE A 93 17.59 10.55 -12.46
CA PHE A 93 18.38 9.35 -12.74
C PHE A 93 18.29 8.29 -11.63
N PHE A 94 18.39 8.72 -10.37
CA PHE A 94 18.39 7.84 -9.20
C PHE A 94 17.02 7.20 -8.91
N ALA A 95 15.92 7.76 -9.44
CA ALA A 95 14.58 7.20 -9.24
C ALA A 95 14.43 5.80 -9.83
N ARG A 96 15.27 5.39 -10.80
CA ARG A 96 15.31 4.01 -11.33
C ARG A 96 15.60 2.94 -10.27
N TYR A 97 16.19 3.35 -9.15
CA TYR A 97 16.51 2.46 -8.05
C TYR A 97 15.39 2.42 -6.99
N LEU A 98 14.33 3.21 -7.14
CA LEU A 98 13.12 3.10 -6.32
C LEU A 98 12.20 2.03 -6.90
N GLN A 99 12.61 0.78 -6.69
CA GLN A 99 11.89 -0.42 -7.10
C GLN A 99 12.17 -1.58 -6.12
N PRO A 100 11.32 -2.63 -6.03
CA PRO A 100 11.32 -3.59 -4.91
C PRO A 100 12.56 -4.51 -4.83
N TYR A 101 13.21 -4.73 -5.97
CA TYR A 101 14.37 -5.60 -6.17
C TYR A 101 15.71 -4.86 -6.00
N SER A 102 15.67 -3.53 -5.95
CA SER A 102 16.85 -2.68 -5.85
C SER A 102 17.34 -2.55 -4.40
N ALA A 103 18.66 -2.49 -4.20
CA ALA A 103 19.25 -2.22 -2.89
C ALA A 103 18.81 -0.86 -2.31
N VAL A 104 18.64 0.16 -3.16
CA VAL A 104 18.18 1.49 -2.73
C VAL A 104 16.72 1.45 -2.28
N GLY A 105 15.85 0.74 -3.01
CA GLY A 105 14.44 0.59 -2.65
C GLY A 105 14.27 -0.15 -1.33
N LYS A 106 15.01 -1.26 -1.15
CA LYS A 106 15.03 -2.01 0.12
C LYS A 106 15.58 -1.18 1.27
N TRP A 107 16.67 -0.45 1.05
CA TRP A 107 17.25 0.45 2.05
C TRP A 107 16.27 1.56 2.46
N LEU A 108 15.58 2.19 1.50
CA LEU A 108 14.58 3.21 1.79
C LEU A 108 13.40 2.62 2.58
N SER A 109 12.90 1.46 2.18
CA SER A 109 11.80 0.78 2.87
C SER A 109 12.15 0.50 4.34
N GLY A 110 13.38 0.03 4.62
CA GLY A 110 13.87 -0.14 5.99
C GLY A 110 14.07 1.16 6.78
N ARG A 111 14.24 2.30 6.10
CA ARG A 111 14.24 3.64 6.72
C ARG A 111 12.83 4.14 7.03
N LEU A 112 11.82 3.65 6.33
CA LEU A 112 10.42 4.04 6.50
C LEU A 112 9.68 3.14 7.50
N LEU A 113 10.10 1.87 7.62
CA LEU A 113 9.53 0.90 8.56
C LEU A 113 10.61 -0.02 9.13
N SER A 114 10.70 -0.09 10.45
CA SER A 114 11.63 -0.98 11.16
C SER A 114 11.00 -2.35 11.43
N SER A 115 11.74 -3.43 11.17
CA SER A 115 11.32 -4.80 11.53
C SER A 115 11.58 -5.15 13.00
N ALA A 116 12.24 -4.29 13.77
CA ALA A 116 12.55 -4.53 15.18
C ALA A 116 11.30 -4.45 16.08
N GLU A 117 10.28 -3.70 15.65
CA GLU A 117 9.05 -3.51 16.40
C GLU A 117 8.02 -4.59 16.05
N GLN A 118 7.47 -5.25 17.08
CA GLN A 118 6.49 -6.32 16.88
C GLN A 118 5.26 -5.85 16.12
N GLY A 119 4.75 -4.65 16.43
CA GLY A 119 3.59 -4.09 15.73
C GLY A 119 3.81 -3.91 14.22
N ASN A 120 5.03 -3.58 13.78
CA ASN A 120 5.33 -3.49 12.35
C ASN A 120 5.31 -4.87 11.70
N ARG A 121 5.85 -5.88 12.39
CA ARG A 121 5.80 -7.28 11.93
C ARG A 121 4.37 -7.79 11.83
N ASP A 122 3.52 -7.43 12.79
CA ASP A 122 2.09 -7.79 12.78
C ASP A 122 1.37 -7.13 11.60
N ALA A 123 1.63 -5.84 11.35
CA ALA A 123 1.07 -5.13 10.20
C ALA A 123 1.46 -5.77 8.86
N ILE A 124 2.75 -6.13 8.72
CA ILE A 124 3.23 -6.74 7.48
C ILE A 124 2.70 -8.15 7.33
N SER A 125 2.61 -8.90 8.42
CA SER A 125 1.99 -10.24 8.42
C SER A 125 0.52 -10.17 8.01
N ALA A 126 -0.22 -9.15 8.50
CA ALA A 126 -1.61 -8.91 8.11
C ALA A 126 -1.74 -8.63 6.60
N ILE A 127 -0.91 -7.74 6.05
CA ILE A 127 -0.92 -7.45 4.60
C ILE A 127 -0.49 -8.68 3.79
N ALA A 128 0.53 -9.41 4.25
CA ALA A 128 1.01 -10.62 3.60
C ALA A 128 -0.03 -11.76 3.63
N SER A 129 -0.99 -11.75 4.56
CA SER A 129 -2.04 -12.76 4.63
C SER A 129 -3.07 -12.66 3.50
N TRP A 130 -3.19 -11.50 2.84
CA TRP A 130 -4.08 -11.31 1.70
C TRP A 130 -3.59 -12.04 0.45
N ASP A 131 -4.50 -12.59 -0.36
CA ASP A 131 -4.19 -13.26 -1.63
C ASP A 131 -4.17 -12.25 -2.80
N PHE A 132 -3.33 -11.21 -2.72
CA PHE A 132 -3.22 -10.22 -3.79
C PHE A 132 -2.43 -10.75 -5.01
N GLU A 133 -2.93 -10.41 -6.20
CA GLU A 133 -2.33 -10.73 -7.50
C GLU A 133 -1.97 -9.47 -8.31
N ARG A 134 -2.34 -8.30 -7.78
CA ARG A 134 -2.00 -6.99 -8.32
C ARG A 134 -1.63 -6.05 -7.18
N ILE A 135 -0.60 -5.23 -7.37
CA ILE A 135 -0.22 -4.14 -6.46
C ILE A 135 -0.29 -2.81 -7.22
N VAL A 136 -1.10 -1.89 -6.71
CA VAL A 136 -1.25 -0.52 -7.19
C VAL A 136 -0.64 0.41 -6.15
N MET A 137 0.31 1.24 -6.60
CA MET A 137 1.11 2.13 -5.75
C MET A 137 1.10 3.57 -6.26
N CYS A 138 1.37 4.55 -5.41
CA CYS A 138 1.42 5.96 -5.82
C CYS A 138 2.58 6.27 -6.78
N HIS A 139 3.66 5.50 -6.71
CA HIS A 139 4.91 5.82 -7.39
C HIS A 139 5.49 4.62 -8.14
N GLY A 140 5.10 4.52 -9.41
CA GLY A 140 5.62 3.52 -10.32
C GLY A 140 4.52 2.83 -11.11
N GLU A 141 4.92 1.75 -11.78
CA GLU A 141 3.99 0.91 -12.52
C GLU A 141 3.25 -0.06 -11.60
N VAL A 142 2.00 -0.33 -11.95
CA VAL A 142 1.24 -1.44 -11.37
C VAL A 142 2.04 -2.74 -11.55
N ILE A 143 2.10 -3.53 -10.49
CA ILE A 143 2.65 -4.88 -10.54
C ILE A 143 1.47 -5.83 -10.73
N GLU A 144 1.50 -6.62 -11.79
CA GLU A 144 0.46 -7.58 -12.13
C GLU A 144 1.02 -8.99 -12.14
N GLY A 145 0.19 -9.95 -11.75
CA GLY A 145 0.56 -11.36 -11.65
C GLY A 145 0.78 -11.76 -10.20
N LYS A 146 0.24 -12.93 -9.83
CA LYS A 146 0.37 -13.49 -8.48
C LYS A 146 1.83 -13.62 -8.07
N ASN A 147 2.65 -14.25 -8.90
CA ASN A 147 4.04 -14.52 -8.60
C ASN A 147 4.85 -13.22 -8.51
N GLU A 148 4.64 -12.30 -9.45
CA GLU A 148 5.32 -11.01 -9.53
C GLU A 148 4.98 -10.13 -8.33
N SER A 149 3.71 -10.06 -7.97
CA SER A 149 3.22 -9.31 -6.80
C SER A 149 3.80 -9.86 -5.51
N ARG A 150 3.77 -11.19 -5.30
CA ARG A 150 4.38 -11.81 -4.11
C ARG A 150 5.88 -11.64 -4.10
N LEU A 151 6.57 -11.82 -5.22
CA LEU A 151 8.01 -11.64 -5.31
C LEU A 151 8.42 -10.20 -4.99
N ALA A 152 7.67 -9.20 -5.49
CA ALA A 152 7.91 -7.79 -5.20
C ALA A 152 7.76 -7.49 -3.71
N PHE A 153 6.64 -7.90 -3.11
CA PHE A 153 6.36 -7.69 -1.70
C PHE A 153 7.40 -8.39 -0.81
N ASP A 154 7.64 -9.69 -1.04
CA ASP A 154 8.59 -10.50 -0.28
C ASP A 154 10.03 -9.98 -0.40
N SER A 155 10.41 -9.41 -1.56
CA SER A 155 11.74 -8.85 -1.78
C SER A 155 12.08 -7.70 -0.84
N VAL A 156 11.07 -6.97 -0.39
CA VAL A 156 11.19 -5.83 0.53
C VAL A 156 10.86 -6.25 1.96
N TYR A 157 9.73 -6.93 2.15
CA TYR A 157 9.11 -7.15 3.44
C TYR A 157 9.15 -8.58 3.97
N GLY A 158 9.65 -9.55 3.18
CA GLY A 158 9.64 -10.96 3.56
C GLY A 158 10.31 -11.24 4.92
N HIS A 159 11.32 -10.47 5.29
CA HIS A 159 12.04 -10.61 6.57
C HIS A 159 11.24 -10.15 7.81
N PHE A 160 10.03 -9.62 7.65
CA PHE A 160 9.17 -9.25 8.78
C PHE A 160 8.39 -10.45 9.34
N TYR A 161 8.04 -11.43 8.49
CA TYR A 161 7.09 -12.51 8.80
C TYR A 161 7.52 -13.92 8.37
N LYS A 162 8.65 -14.06 7.67
CA LYS A 162 9.31 -15.35 7.43
C LYS A 162 10.29 -15.64 8.55
#